data_AF-A0A2A5NY72-F1
#
_entry.id   AF-A0A2A5NY72-F1
#
_cell.length_a   1.000
_cell.length_b   1.000
_cell.length_c   1.000
_cell.angle_alpha   90.00
_cell.angle_beta   90.00
_cell.angle_gamma   90.00
#
_symmetry.space_group_name_H-M   'P 1'
#
loop_
_entity.id
_entity.type
_entity.pdbx_description
1 polymer ?
#
loop_
_entity_poly.entity_id
_entity_poly.type
_entity_poly.pdbx_seq_one_letter_code
_entity_poly.pdbx_strand_id
1 'polypeptide(L)'
;MGLDTSRAVQALKLYIDNRLVRFILKRFASKCGRDGRSRLEVALELYSGVRDDACFLCKHVAYPLVSRIITRSGGALGATEEAMKAKFRDPYWRRGLVSVIKGIVKYGVRRPFTSVGHNG
;
A
#
# COMPACT_ATOMS: atom_id res chain seq x y z
N MET A 1 -4.97 -19.60 19.08
CA MET A 1 -4.43 -18.62 18.10
C MET A 1 -5.51 -17.91 17.24
N GLY A 2 -6.75 -17.71 17.71
CA GLY A 2 -7.80 -16.97 16.97
C GLY A 2 -8.18 -15.60 17.57
N LEU A 3 -7.80 -15.34 18.83
CA LEU A 3 -8.10 -14.11 19.56
C LEU A 3 -7.24 -12.92 19.07
N ASP A 4 -5.96 -13.15 18.74
CA ASP A 4 -5.04 -12.10 18.31
C ASP A 4 -5.35 -11.58 16.91
N THR A 5 -5.63 -12.46 15.95
CA THR A 5 -5.95 -12.07 14.57
C THR A 5 -7.24 -11.25 14.50
N SER A 6 -8.26 -11.64 15.28
CA SER A 6 -9.53 -10.91 15.34
C SER A 6 -9.38 -9.51 15.92
N ARG A 7 -8.47 -9.32 16.89
CA ARG A 7 -8.13 -8.01 17.46
C ARG A 7 -7.31 -7.16 16.50
N ALA A 8 -6.32 -7.76 15.82
CA ALA A 8 -5.52 -7.07 14.81
C ALA A 8 -6.37 -6.58 13.63
N VAL A 9 -7.29 -7.41 13.13
CA VAL A 9 -8.23 -7.03 12.06
C VAL A 9 -9.18 -5.93 12.52
N GLN A 10 -9.66 -5.97 13.76
CA GLN A 10 -10.50 -4.90 14.32
C GLN A 10 -9.73 -3.58 14.49
N ALA A 11 -8.51 -3.62 15.01
CA ALA A 11 -7.65 -2.45 15.13
C ALA A 11 -7.36 -1.84 13.75
N LEU A 12 -7.05 -2.68 12.76
CA LEU A 12 -6.85 -2.26 11.38
C LEU A 12 -8.12 -1.61 10.80
N LYS A 13 -9.29 -2.19 11.06
CA LYS A 13 -10.58 -1.63 10.65
C LYS A 13 -10.80 -0.25 11.26
N LEU A 14 -10.58 -0.08 12.57
CA LEU A 14 -10.73 1.21 13.25
C LEU A 14 -9.75 2.26 12.70
N TYR A 15 -8.51 1.87 12.40
CA TYR A 15 -7.51 2.78 11.86
C TYR A 15 -7.81 3.21 10.42
N ILE A 16 -8.22 2.28 9.56
CA ILE A 16 -8.50 2.55 8.14
C ILE A 16 -9.87 3.21 7.92
N ASP A 17 -10.86 2.92 8.77
CA ASP A 17 -12.19 3.51 8.62
C ASP A 17 -12.25 4.98 9.06
N ASN A 18 -11.16 5.48 9.65
CA ASN A 18 -10.97 6.92 9.86
C ASN A 18 -10.99 7.67 8.51
N ARG A 19 -11.94 8.59 8.36
CA ARG A 19 -12.11 9.45 7.16
C ARG A 19 -10.80 10.11 6.74
N LEU A 20 -9.97 10.52 7.70
CA LEU A 20 -8.68 11.15 7.43
C LEU A 20 -7.71 10.18 6.77
N VAL A 21 -7.56 8.98 7.32
CA VAL A 21 -6.69 7.94 6.78
C VAL A 21 -7.16 7.53 5.39
N ARG A 22 -8.47 7.31 5.21
CA ARG A 22 -9.06 7.01 3.91
C ARG A 22 -8.82 8.11 2.89
N PHE A 23 -8.89 9.39 3.29
CA PHE A 23 -8.58 10.52 2.42
C PHE A 23 -7.12 10.54 1.98
N ILE A 24 -6.18 10.32 2.92
CA ILE A 24 -4.75 10.25 2.62
C ILE A 24 -4.46 9.09 1.66
N LEU A 25 -4.96 7.89 1.97
CA LEU A 25 -4.80 6.71 1.10
C LEU A 25 -5.38 6.95 -0.30
N LYS A 26 -6.56 7.57 -0.39
CA LYS A 26 -7.16 7.96 -1.68
C LYS A 26 -6.26 8.91 -2.44
N ARG A 27 -5.68 9.91 -1.76
CA ARG A 27 -4.78 10.90 -2.40
C ARG A 27 -3.53 10.26 -2.97
N PHE A 28 -2.93 9.32 -2.24
CA PHE A 28 -1.73 8.60 -2.65
C PHE A 28 -2.01 7.60 -3.79
N ALA A 29 -3.15 6.90 -3.74
CA ALA A 29 -3.57 5.96 -4.77
C ALA A 29 -4.10 6.64 -6.05
N SER A 30 -4.45 7.93 -5.97
CA SER A 30 -4.91 8.72 -7.12
C SER A 30 -3.76 9.11 -8.04
N LYS A 31 -4.09 9.25 -9.34
CA LYS A 31 -3.14 9.68 -10.37
C LYS A 31 -2.52 11.04 -10.02
N CYS A 32 -1.22 11.16 -10.22
CA CYS A 32 -0.53 12.43 -10.25
C CYS A 32 -0.70 13.04 -11.65
N GLY A 33 -1.20 14.26 -11.73
CA GLY A 33 -1.35 14.95 -13.02
C GLY A 33 -0.01 15.26 -13.69
N ARG A 34 1.07 15.41 -12.91
CA ARG A 34 2.41 15.72 -13.42
C ARG A 34 3.19 14.48 -13.86
N ASP A 35 3.19 13.42 -13.04
CA ASP A 35 4.01 12.22 -13.30
C ASP A 35 3.28 11.10 -14.06
N GLY A 36 2.00 11.29 -14.36
CA GLY A 36 1.19 10.35 -15.15
C GLY A 36 0.82 9.03 -14.45
N ARG A 37 1.38 8.73 -13.27
CA ARG A 37 1.08 7.53 -12.45
C ARG A 37 0.49 7.89 -11.09
N SER A 38 0.01 6.91 -10.32
CA SER A 38 -0.41 7.18 -8.93
C SER A 38 0.79 7.62 -8.09
N ARG A 39 0.59 8.49 -7.09
CA ARG A 39 1.71 8.97 -6.24
C ARG A 39 2.43 7.82 -5.54
N LEU A 40 1.68 6.79 -5.15
CA LEU A 40 2.23 5.56 -4.59
C LEU A 40 3.11 4.82 -5.61
N GLU A 41 2.66 4.69 -6.86
CA GLU A 41 3.47 4.05 -7.92
C GLU A 41 4.74 4.84 -8.22
N VAL A 42 4.64 6.16 -8.34
CA VAL A 42 5.79 7.06 -8.53
C VAL A 42 6.81 6.89 -7.40
N ALA A 43 6.34 6.86 -6.16
CA ALA A 43 7.20 6.66 -4.99
C ALA A 43 7.90 5.29 -4.99
N LEU A 44 7.22 4.23 -5.43
CA LEU A 44 7.82 2.90 -5.57
C LEU A 44 8.83 2.81 -6.73
N GLU A 45 8.63 3.60 -7.79
CA GLU A 45 9.60 3.71 -8.89
C GLU A 45 10.89 4.42 -8.43
N LEU A 46 10.75 5.50 -7.66
CA LEU A 46 11.89 6.18 -7.01
C LEU A 46 12.59 5.24 -6.01
N TYR A 47 11.84 4.49 -5.20
CA TYR A 47 12.38 3.54 -4.23
C TYR A 47 13.17 2.39 -4.89
N SER A 48 12.67 1.84 -5.99
CA SER A 48 13.32 0.72 -6.70
C SER A 48 14.43 1.15 -7.67
N GLY A 49 14.59 2.46 -7.88
CA GLY A 49 15.57 3.05 -8.81
C GLY A 49 15.19 2.90 -10.29
N VAL A 50 13.91 2.66 -10.60
CA VAL A 50 13.41 2.61 -12.00
C VAL A 50 13.13 4.01 -12.54
N ARG A 51 13.02 4.99 -11.65
CA ARG A 51 12.84 6.40 -11.97
C ARG A 51 13.80 7.23 -11.14
N ASP A 52 14.46 8.19 -11.78
CA ASP A 52 15.41 9.10 -11.12
C ASP A 52 14.74 10.36 -10.56
N ASP A 53 13.69 10.86 -11.21
CA ASP A 53 13.04 12.12 -10.84
C ASP A 53 11.52 12.09 -10.95
N ALA A 54 10.86 12.95 -10.17
CA ALA A 54 9.42 13.13 -10.14
C ALA A 54 9.06 14.54 -9.66
N CYS A 55 7.80 14.94 -9.82
CA CYS A 55 7.34 16.23 -9.33
C CYS A 55 7.61 16.40 -7.82
N PHE A 56 7.75 17.65 -7.38
CA PHE A 56 8.12 18.02 -6.00
C PHE A 56 7.35 17.25 -4.93
N LEU A 57 6.04 17.11 -5.09
CA LEU A 57 5.18 16.40 -4.13
C LEU A 57 5.50 14.89 -4.10
N CYS A 58 5.72 14.27 -5.25
CA CYS A 58 6.04 12.85 -5.32
C CYS A 58 7.45 12.57 -4.76
N LYS A 59 8.42 13.41 -5.10
CA LYS A 59 9.82 13.26 -4.69
C LYS A 59 10.06 13.59 -3.21
N HIS A 60 9.50 14.68 -2.70
CA HIS A 60 9.81 15.17 -1.36
C HIS A 60 8.75 14.83 -0.31
N VAL A 61 7.55 14.41 -0.71
CA VAL A 61 6.48 14.03 0.24
C VAL A 61 6.14 12.55 0.12
N ALA A 62 5.77 12.08 -1.08
CA ALA A 62 5.30 10.71 -1.24
C ALA A 62 6.42 9.68 -1.06
N TYR A 63 7.55 9.87 -1.75
CA TYR A 63 8.71 8.98 -1.71
C TYR A 63 9.24 8.72 -0.29
N PRO A 64 9.61 9.74 0.53
CA PRO A 64 10.19 9.48 1.84
C PRO A 64 9.19 8.84 2.81
N LEU A 65 7.89 9.07 2.64
CA LEU A 65 6.86 8.41 3.44
C LEU A 65 6.71 6.94 3.03
N VAL A 66 6.52 6.67 1.73
CA VAL A 66 6.32 5.33 1.19
C VAL A 66 7.56 4.47 1.42
N SER A 67 8.76 4.98 1.16
CA SER A 67 10.01 4.26 1.41
C SER A 67 10.13 3.80 2.86
N ARG A 68 9.89 4.70 3.83
CA ARG A 68 9.91 4.33 5.26
C ARG A 68 8.89 3.26 5.62
N ILE A 69 7.66 3.37 5.09
CA ILE A 69 6.60 2.39 5.34
C ILE A 69 6.98 1.04 4.74
N ILE A 70 7.49 1.02 3.50
CA ILE A 70 7.87 -0.20 2.79
C ILE A 70 9.06 -0.89 3.44
N THR A 71 10.13 -0.17 3.79
CA THR A 71 11.29 -0.75 4.47
C THR A 71 10.90 -1.33 5.82
N ARG A 72 10.09 -0.61 6.62
CA ARG A 72 9.60 -1.12 7.91
C ARG A 72 8.69 -2.33 7.76
N SER A 73 7.76 -2.29 6.81
CA SER A 73 6.83 -3.39 6.56
C SER A 73 7.57 -4.63 6.04
N GLY A 74 8.52 -4.44 5.12
CA GLY A 74 9.39 -5.51 4.62
C GLY A 74 10.21 -6.14 5.74
N GLY A 75 10.87 -5.33 6.57
CA GLY A 75 11.63 -5.83 7.73
C GLY A 75 10.77 -6.61 8.72
N ALA A 76 9.56 -6.14 9.02
CA ALA A 76 8.60 -6.88 9.86
C ALA A 76 8.15 -8.21 9.25
N LEU A 77 8.25 -8.36 7.93
CA LEU A 77 7.95 -9.59 7.19
C LEU A 77 9.20 -10.43 6.90
N GLY A 78 10.36 -10.05 7.45
CA GLY A 78 11.65 -10.75 7.25
C GLY A 78 12.32 -10.49 5.89
N ALA A 79 11.90 -9.46 5.16
CA ALA A 79 12.49 -9.05 3.89
C ALA A 79 13.55 -7.95 4.08
N THR A 80 14.65 -8.04 3.33
CA THR A 80 15.68 -7.00 3.28
C THR A 80 15.26 -5.85 2.37
N GLU A 81 15.85 -4.67 2.55
CA GLU A 81 15.54 -3.49 1.74
C GLU A 81 15.83 -3.74 0.25
N GLU A 82 16.93 -4.42 -0.04
CA GLU A 82 17.41 -4.79 -1.36
C GLU A 82 16.44 -5.75 -2.05
N ALA A 83 15.95 -6.75 -1.33
CA ALA A 83 14.92 -7.67 -1.83
C ALA A 83 13.63 -6.91 -2.18
N MET A 84 13.22 -5.97 -1.32
CA MET A 84 12.07 -5.11 -1.57
C MET A 84 12.28 -4.21 -2.80
N LYS A 85 13.46 -3.60 -2.95
CA LYS A 85 13.80 -2.78 -4.13
C LYS A 85 13.75 -3.61 -5.40
N ALA A 86 14.40 -4.78 -5.40
CA ALA A 86 14.40 -5.70 -6.53
C ALA A 86 12.98 -6.12 -6.92
N LYS A 87 12.12 -6.43 -5.94
CA LYS A 87 10.72 -6.81 -6.18
C LYS A 87 9.90 -5.68 -6.80
N PHE A 88 10.07 -4.46 -6.32
CA PHE A 88 9.33 -3.30 -6.84
C PHE A 88 9.87 -2.75 -8.16
N ARG A 89 11.01 -3.24 -8.68
CA ARG A 89 11.43 -2.94 -10.06
C ARG A 89 10.41 -3.47 -11.08
N ASP A 90 9.74 -4.57 -10.75
CA ASP A 90 8.67 -5.12 -11.57
C ASP A 90 7.38 -4.28 -11.42
N PRO A 91 6.84 -3.73 -12.53
CA PRO A 91 5.63 -2.91 -12.51
C PRO A 91 4.37 -3.66 -12.08
N TYR A 92 4.31 -5.00 -12.15
CA TYR A 92 3.19 -5.78 -11.64
C TYR A 92 3.09 -5.68 -10.11
N TRP A 93 4.21 -5.70 -9.40
CA TRP A 93 4.23 -5.56 -7.94
C TRP A 93 3.80 -4.16 -7.50
N ARG A 94 4.24 -3.11 -8.22
CA ARG A 94 3.79 -1.73 -7.95
C ARG A 94 2.29 -1.56 -8.18
N ARG A 95 1.79 -2.04 -9.32
CA ARG A 95 0.36 -1.98 -9.67
C ARG A 95 -0.50 -2.83 -8.74
N GLY A 96 0.01 -3.99 -8.32
CA GLY A 96 -0.63 -4.86 -7.34
C GLY A 96 -0.87 -4.13 -6.03
N LEU A 97 0.16 -3.52 -5.45
CA LEU A 97 0.02 -2.75 -4.21
C LEU A 97 -0.96 -1.58 -4.37
N VAL A 98 -0.86 -0.81 -5.46
CA VAL A 98 -1.79 0.29 -5.75
C VAL A 98 -3.24 -0.20 -5.83
N SER A 99 -3.46 -1.36 -6.44
CA SER A 99 -4.80 -1.95 -6.57
C SER A 99 -5.37 -2.38 -5.23
N VAL A 100 -4.55 -2.97 -4.35
CA VAL A 100 -4.93 -3.31 -2.97
C VAL A 100 -5.35 -2.05 -2.21
N ILE A 101 -4.55 -0.98 -2.24
CA ILE A 101 -4.88 0.27 -1.55
C ILE A 101 -6.16 0.89 -2.12
N LYS A 102 -6.35 0.89 -3.45
CA LYS A 102 -7.60 1.35 -4.07
C LYS A 102 -8.81 0.54 -3.60
N GLY A 103 -8.67 -0.78 -3.49
CA GLY A 103 -9.70 -1.67 -2.95
C GLY A 103 -10.07 -1.29 -1.52
N ILE A 104 -9.08 -1.10 -0.66
CA ILE A 104 -9.27 -0.67 0.73
C ILE A 104 -9.97 0.69 0.80
N VAL A 105 -9.55 1.67 0.01
CA VAL A 105 -10.18 3.01 -0.03
C VAL A 105 -11.65 2.92 -0.47
N LYS A 106 -11.93 2.09 -1.48
CA LYS A 106 -13.27 1.95 -2.06
C LYS A 106 -14.21 1.17 -1.14
N TYR A 107 -13.75 0.06 -0.57
CA TYR A 107 -14.63 -0.90 0.11
C TYR A 107 -14.46 -0.93 1.64
N GLY A 108 -13.39 -0.34 2.17
CA GLY A 108 -12.95 -0.52 3.55
C GLY A 108 -12.31 -1.90 3.78
N VAL A 109 -11.87 -2.15 5.00
CA VAL A 109 -11.42 -3.48 5.43
C VAL A 109 -12.66 -4.34 5.68
N ARG A 110 -13.04 -5.14 4.69
CA ARG A 110 -14.12 -6.13 4.81
C ARG A 110 -13.52 -7.48 5.15
N ARG A 111 -14.25 -8.29 5.93
CA ARG A 111 -13.88 -9.70 6.09
C ARG A 111 -13.95 -10.37 4.70
N PRO A 112 -13.02 -11.28 4.37
CA PRO A 112 -13.12 -12.07 3.15
C PRO A 112 -14.49 -12.74 3.10
N PHE A 113 -15.07 -12.87 1.90
CA PHE A 113 -16.29 -13.64 1.72
C PHE A 113 -15.98 -15.09 2.09
N THR A 114 -16.43 -15.54 3.25
CA THR A 114 -16.47 -16.97 3.55
C THR A 114 -17.63 -17.54 2.75
N SER A 115 -17.35 -18.22 1.64
CA SER A 115 -18.27 -19.25 1.16
C SER A 115 -18.31 -20.30 2.27
N VAL A 116 -19.27 -20.20 3.18
CA VAL A 116 -19.59 -21.30 4.07
C VAL A 116 -20.15 -22.37 3.16
N GLY A 117 -19.31 -23.33 2.79
CA GLY A 117 -19.74 -24.55 2.11
C GLY A 117 -20.80 -25.22 2.97
N HIS A 118 -21.92 -25.52 2.32
CA HIS A 118 -23.05 -26.28 2.83
C HIS A 118 -22.53 -27.57 3.49
N ASN A 119 -22.77 -27.77 4.79
CA ASN A 119 -22.81 -29.12 5.35
C ASN A 119 -24.15 -29.71 4.91
N GLY A 120 -24.11 -30.60 3.93
CA GLY A 120 -25.16 -31.58 3.67
C GLY A 120 -25.02 -32.77 4.60
#